data_AF-K9DIZ2-F1
#
_entry.id   AF-K9DIZ2-F1
#
_cell.length_a   1.000
_cell.length_b   1.000
_cell.length_c   1.000
_cell.angle_alpha   90.00
_cell.angle_beta   90.00
_cell.angle_gamma   90.00
#
_symmetry.space_group_name_H-M   'P 1'
#
loop_
_entity.id
_entity.type
_entity.pdbx_description
1 polymer ?
#
loop_
_entity_poly.entity_id
_entity_poly.type
_entity_poly.pdbx_seq_one_letter_code
_entity_poly.pdbx_strand_id
1 'polypeptide(L)'
;MAKKVGKTQKITTVSLVDLTGGMNVATSPEFLKDNECVRLENMEFDIEGNKLRTRRGLGSPLFTFNSPIVHIYNDYELNDFFIFLKDKRIFKYEFGKTPILIGKLNGLAERPSCTKWGGSLLIASGSKLQEYDYNTLKEIEGSPECDIVFNRSGRVVVAKTGSDLLIYSAIGDVNSWTINSNDPASRKDVNVGYKDGGDIVAVAELASDVLVFKSNGLIYDVQNEPEEWSITLLGNNSDFVSRHACENINEDMVFLSTRGLKSIQSSQVYANFTKKDIGTNINPELKLRTDKPFISDLRRTKQMIVSGYSERELFVFHYELQAFTKWIFPYNVTAICENQYNVLVGANKNDTSGSLYELDFKNTKDDGMKIPQKIVSKELRDTHKLNAYRTYIDIQSDKEGDGIISINDVRIEHHWTGEEQQKEYKTQILNPILSFMFTTDDPIIFKYAQFDIVMQRESIVSAGSSSSGGKRRGLANARKRKATHDDFLKGVGSGGGSPYS
;
A
#
# COMPACT_ATOMS: atom_id res chain seq x y z
N MET A 1 31.66 -8.12 -52.26
CA MET A 1 30.33 -7.50 -52.07
C MET A 1 29.48 -8.43 -51.23
N ALA A 2 29.12 -8.04 -50.01
CA ALA A 2 28.15 -8.77 -49.20
C ALA A 2 26.74 -8.54 -49.79
N LYS A 3 26.05 -9.61 -50.18
CA LYS A 3 24.69 -9.53 -50.71
C LYS A 3 23.73 -9.57 -49.52
N LYS A 4 22.93 -8.52 -49.31
CA LYS A 4 21.82 -8.53 -48.33
C LYS A 4 20.83 -9.61 -48.76
N VAL A 5 20.74 -10.70 -48.01
CA VAL A 5 19.74 -11.76 -48.26
C VAL A 5 19.15 -12.21 -46.93
N GLY A 6 17.90 -11.80 -46.70
CA GLY A 6 17.05 -12.24 -45.58
C GLY A 6 16.79 -11.15 -44.54
N LYS A 7 15.57 -10.61 -44.52
CA LYS A 7 15.03 -9.96 -43.31
C LYS A 7 14.40 -11.07 -42.47
N THR A 8 15.00 -11.41 -41.34
CA THR A 8 14.32 -12.29 -40.38
C THR A 8 13.43 -11.41 -39.51
N GLN A 9 12.12 -11.54 -39.69
CA GLN A 9 11.14 -10.86 -38.83
C GLN A 9 10.83 -11.78 -37.67
N LYS A 10 11.17 -11.37 -36.45
CA LYS A 10 10.69 -12.02 -35.23
C LYS A 10 9.54 -11.17 -34.71
N ILE A 11 8.34 -11.73 -34.69
CA ILE A 11 7.19 -11.13 -34.02
C ILE A 11 7.29 -11.55 -32.55
N THR A 12 7.34 -10.59 -31.65
CA THR A 12 7.24 -10.80 -30.21
C THR A 12 5.99 -10.08 -29.77
N THR A 13 5.06 -10.81 -29.18
CA THR A 13 3.85 -10.24 -28.61
C THR A 13 4.14 -9.88 -27.16
N VAL A 14 3.86 -8.63 -26.79
CA VAL A 14 3.90 -8.19 -25.39
C VAL A 14 2.49 -7.89 -24.95
N SER A 15 2.08 -8.51 -23.86
CA SER A 15 0.71 -8.48 -23.38
C SER A 15 0.67 -7.98 -21.94
N LEU A 16 -0.05 -6.89 -21.70
CA LEU A 16 -0.48 -6.40 -20.40
C LEU A 16 -1.78 -7.13 -20.03
N VAL A 17 -1.66 -8.40 -19.64
CA VAL A 17 -2.82 -9.25 -19.28
C VAL A 17 -2.88 -9.46 -17.78
N ASP A 18 -1.73 -9.71 -17.19
CA ASP A 18 -1.59 -9.86 -15.75
C ASP A 18 -0.96 -8.60 -15.18
N LEU A 19 -1.70 -7.87 -14.34
CA LEU A 19 -1.18 -6.73 -13.58
C LEU A 19 -1.20 -7.01 -12.08
N THR A 20 -1.32 -8.28 -11.68
CA THR A 20 -1.44 -8.69 -10.27
C THR A 20 -0.18 -8.41 -9.45
N GLY A 21 0.97 -8.13 -10.07
CA GLY A 21 2.16 -7.63 -9.37
C GLY A 21 2.05 -6.15 -8.96
N GLY A 22 1.07 -5.43 -9.52
CA GLY A 22 0.77 -4.04 -9.18
C GLY A 22 1.84 -3.04 -9.63
N MET A 23 1.85 -1.89 -8.96
CA MET A 23 2.75 -0.78 -9.23
C MET A 23 4.11 -1.00 -8.57
N ASN A 24 5.19 -0.74 -9.33
CA ASN A 24 6.56 -0.75 -8.84
C ASN A 24 7.35 0.42 -9.43
N VAL A 25 7.74 1.35 -8.55
CA VAL A 25 8.51 2.56 -8.89
C VAL A 25 9.96 2.47 -8.38
N ALA A 26 10.31 1.39 -7.68
CA ALA A 26 11.64 1.17 -7.14
C ALA A 26 12.58 0.49 -8.14
N THR A 27 12.04 -0.37 -8.99
CA THR A 27 12.78 -1.00 -10.08
C THR A 27 12.70 -0.12 -11.32
N SER A 28 13.81 0.00 -12.07
CA SER A 28 13.79 0.71 -13.34
C SER A 28 12.75 0.09 -14.29
N PRO A 29 12.05 0.89 -15.12
CA PRO A 29 10.96 0.41 -15.96
C PRO A 29 11.28 -0.78 -16.85
N GLU A 30 12.54 -0.97 -17.24
CA GLU A 30 13.01 -2.05 -18.12
C GLU A 30 13.14 -3.41 -17.42
N PHE A 31 13.31 -3.42 -16.10
CA PHE A 31 13.55 -4.62 -15.30
C PHE A 31 12.32 -5.07 -14.50
N LEU A 32 11.18 -4.42 -14.74
CA LEU A 32 9.92 -4.83 -14.14
C LEU A 32 9.51 -6.23 -14.61
N LYS A 33 8.94 -7.00 -13.69
CA LYS A 33 8.36 -8.30 -14.00
C LYS A 33 7.19 -8.12 -14.97
N ASP A 34 6.86 -9.18 -15.71
CA ASP A 34 5.78 -9.15 -16.69
C ASP A 34 4.41 -8.82 -16.07
N ASN A 35 4.21 -9.14 -14.78
CA ASN A 35 2.98 -8.87 -14.05
C ASN A 35 3.00 -7.54 -13.25
N GLU A 36 4.07 -6.75 -13.34
CA GLU A 36 4.22 -5.45 -12.67
C GLU A 36 4.12 -4.30 -13.68
N CYS A 37 3.80 -3.11 -13.19
CA CYS A 37 3.70 -1.90 -14.01
C CYS A 37 4.34 -0.69 -13.31
N VAL A 38 4.70 0.33 -14.09
CA VAL A 38 5.33 1.55 -13.56
C VAL A 38 4.31 2.39 -12.80
N ARG A 39 3.08 2.50 -13.32
CA ARG A 39 1.98 3.26 -12.70
C ARG A 39 0.68 2.49 -12.78
N LEU A 40 -0.06 2.52 -11.67
CA LEU A 40 -1.41 1.99 -11.55
C LEU A 40 -2.27 2.94 -10.72
N GLU A 41 -2.69 4.04 -11.33
CA GLU A 41 -3.35 5.17 -10.67
C GLU A 41 -4.88 5.08 -10.82
N ASN A 42 -5.59 5.32 -9.71
CA ASN A 42 -7.05 5.26 -9.56
C ASN A 42 -7.69 3.94 -10.04
N MET A 43 -6.93 2.86 -9.94
CA MET A 43 -7.39 1.49 -10.14
C MET A 43 -7.38 0.73 -8.81
N GLU A 44 -8.24 -0.27 -8.70
CA GLU A 44 -8.44 -1.11 -7.53
C GLU A 44 -8.61 -2.57 -7.99
N PHE A 45 -7.96 -3.49 -7.29
CA PHE A 45 -8.23 -4.92 -7.43
C PHE A 45 -9.50 -5.27 -6.65
N ASP A 46 -10.34 -6.10 -7.24
CA ASP A 46 -11.47 -6.65 -6.49
C ASP A 46 -11.03 -7.64 -5.42
N ILE A 47 -11.98 -8.04 -4.56
CA ILE A 47 -11.74 -8.86 -3.36
C ILE A 47 -11.07 -10.21 -3.68
N GLU A 48 -11.36 -10.76 -4.87
CA GLU A 48 -10.79 -12.02 -5.37
C GLU A 48 -9.47 -11.79 -6.13
N GLY A 49 -9.07 -10.54 -6.36
CA GLY A 49 -7.87 -10.18 -7.11
C GLY A 49 -7.93 -10.46 -8.62
N ASN A 50 -9.10 -10.84 -9.15
CA ASN A 50 -9.27 -11.29 -10.53
C ASN A 50 -9.65 -10.18 -11.50
N LYS A 51 -10.08 -9.02 -11.00
CA LYS A 51 -10.46 -7.88 -11.82
C LYS A 51 -9.77 -6.61 -11.34
N LEU A 52 -9.09 -5.96 -12.27
CA LEU A 52 -8.59 -4.60 -12.10
C LEU A 52 -9.63 -3.62 -12.65
N ARG A 53 -10.16 -2.76 -11.79
CA ARG A 53 -11.24 -1.83 -12.14
C ARG A 53 -10.95 -0.42 -11.64
N THR A 54 -11.65 0.56 -12.18
CA THR A 54 -11.67 1.91 -11.59
C THR A 54 -11.99 1.82 -10.11
N ARG A 55 -11.22 2.53 -9.27
CA ARG A 55 -11.47 2.57 -7.83
C ARG A 55 -12.87 3.07 -7.50
N ARG A 56 -13.35 2.74 -6.30
CA ARG A 56 -14.57 3.32 -5.74
C ARG A 56 -14.51 4.86 -5.72
N GLY A 57 -15.63 5.51 -6.00
CA GLY A 57 -15.78 6.96 -5.97
C GLY A 57 -16.38 7.47 -4.66
N LEU A 58 -16.23 8.76 -4.38
CA LEU A 58 -16.79 9.40 -3.18
C LEU A 58 -18.27 9.79 -3.29
N GLY A 59 -18.80 9.93 -4.51
CA GLY A 59 -20.16 10.43 -4.73
C GLY A 59 -20.33 11.87 -4.21
N SER A 60 -21.55 12.21 -3.79
CA SER A 60 -21.83 13.48 -3.11
C SER A 60 -21.52 13.37 -1.60
N PRO A 61 -21.18 14.48 -0.90
CA PRO A 61 -20.99 14.45 0.53
C PRO A 61 -22.23 13.92 1.27
N LEU A 62 -22.03 12.98 2.20
CA LEU A 62 -23.05 12.54 3.15
C LEU A 62 -23.40 13.67 4.13
N PHE A 63 -22.38 14.41 4.57
CA PHE A 63 -22.53 15.58 5.42
C PHE A 63 -21.31 16.52 5.29
N THR A 64 -21.51 17.82 5.49
CA THR A 64 -20.44 18.83 5.52
C THR A 64 -20.38 19.51 6.87
N PHE A 65 -19.19 19.55 7.46
CA PHE A 65 -18.91 20.17 8.75
C PHE A 65 -18.20 21.52 8.59
N ASN A 66 -18.45 22.43 9.52
CA ASN A 66 -17.81 23.75 9.62
C ASN A 66 -16.41 23.69 10.28
N SER A 67 -15.75 22.54 10.23
CA SER A 67 -14.36 22.32 10.65
C SER A 67 -13.84 21.09 9.91
N PRO A 68 -12.53 21.02 9.58
CA PRO A 68 -11.93 19.83 8.98
C PRO A 68 -12.16 18.58 9.83
N ILE A 69 -12.38 17.45 9.18
CA ILE A 69 -12.38 16.12 9.80
C ILE A 69 -10.92 15.71 10.00
N VAL A 70 -10.57 15.20 11.19
CA VAL A 70 -9.21 14.73 11.51
C VAL A 70 -9.14 13.22 11.67
N HIS A 71 -10.22 12.59 12.13
CA HIS A 71 -10.28 11.15 12.35
C HIS A 71 -11.72 10.63 12.28
N ILE A 72 -11.87 9.38 11.90
CA ILE A 72 -13.12 8.62 11.95
C ILE A 72 -12.82 7.31 12.67
N TYR A 73 -13.57 7.02 13.72
CA TYR A 73 -13.55 5.74 14.42
C TYR A 73 -14.85 5.00 14.14
N ASN A 74 -14.80 3.67 14.05
CA ASN A 74 -15.97 2.82 13.89
C ASN A 74 -16.14 1.94 15.12
N ASP A 75 -17.35 1.96 15.70
CA ASP A 75 -17.78 0.93 16.63
C ASP A 75 -18.42 -0.23 15.86
N TYR A 76 -17.66 -1.31 15.68
CA TYR A 76 -18.12 -2.51 14.98
C TYR A 76 -19.33 -3.20 15.64
N GLU A 77 -19.57 -3.02 16.95
CA GLU A 77 -20.69 -3.67 17.62
C GLU A 77 -22.04 -3.03 17.24
N LEU A 78 -22.05 -1.69 17.14
CA LEU A 78 -23.25 -0.90 16.86
C LEU A 78 -23.31 -0.39 15.42
N ASN A 79 -22.23 -0.56 14.65
CA ASN A 79 -22.04 0.01 13.31
C ASN A 79 -22.16 1.54 13.25
N ASP A 80 -21.91 2.21 14.39
CA ASP A 80 -21.90 3.66 14.52
C ASP A 80 -20.49 4.21 14.23
N PHE A 81 -20.42 5.33 13.51
CA PHE A 81 -19.18 6.06 13.30
C PHE A 81 -19.07 7.24 14.27
N PHE A 82 -17.86 7.52 14.69
CA PHE A 82 -17.50 8.69 15.48
C PHE A 82 -16.56 9.57 14.67
N ILE A 83 -17.00 10.79 14.41
CA ILE A 83 -16.32 11.76 13.55
C ILE A 83 -15.70 12.82 14.45
N PHE A 84 -14.39 12.96 14.35
CA PHE A 84 -13.62 13.94 15.13
C PHE A 84 -13.22 15.10 14.22
N LEU A 85 -13.47 16.32 14.69
CA LEU A 85 -13.13 17.54 13.97
C LEU A 85 -11.90 18.23 14.57
N LYS A 86 -11.21 19.01 13.76
CA LYS A 86 -10.03 19.83 14.15
C LYS A 86 -10.33 20.80 15.30
N ASP A 87 -11.57 21.30 15.39
CA ASP A 87 -12.06 22.15 16.48
C ASP A 87 -12.51 21.38 17.74
N LYS A 88 -12.14 20.10 17.82
CA LYS A 88 -12.39 19.16 18.92
C LYS A 88 -13.82 18.66 19.05
N ARG A 89 -14.76 19.10 18.22
CA ARG A 89 -16.13 18.55 18.28
C ARG A 89 -16.15 17.09 17.84
N ILE A 90 -16.99 16.32 18.52
CA ILE A 90 -17.19 14.89 18.27
C ILE A 90 -18.64 14.68 17.84
N PHE A 91 -18.83 14.02 16.71
CA PHE A 91 -20.15 13.67 16.21
C PHE A 91 -20.31 12.15 16.16
N LYS A 92 -21.46 11.67 16.64
CA LYS A 92 -21.94 10.32 16.34
C LYS A 92 -22.66 10.33 15.00
N TYR A 93 -22.36 9.40 14.13
CA TYR A 93 -22.98 9.25 12.82
C TYR A 93 -23.42 7.81 12.59
N GLU A 94 -24.73 7.64 12.48
CA GLU A 94 -25.35 6.43 11.95
C GLU A 94 -25.54 6.61 10.45
N PHE A 95 -25.18 5.61 9.66
CA PHE A 95 -25.19 5.73 8.20
C PHE A 95 -26.56 6.16 7.66
N GLY A 96 -26.58 7.22 6.85
CA GLY A 96 -27.81 7.77 6.26
C GLY A 96 -28.60 8.72 7.17
N LYS A 97 -28.19 8.93 8.43
CA LYS A 97 -28.81 9.90 9.33
C LYS A 97 -28.00 11.19 9.42
N THR A 98 -28.56 12.22 10.07
CA THR A 98 -27.79 13.45 10.34
C THR A 98 -26.81 13.20 11.50
N PRO A 99 -25.53 13.57 11.39
CA PRO A 99 -24.59 13.47 12.52
C PRO A 99 -25.07 14.25 13.75
N ILE A 100 -24.95 13.64 14.92
CA ILE A 100 -25.37 14.20 16.21
C ILE A 100 -24.12 14.62 16.99
N LEU A 101 -24.06 15.89 17.41
CA LEU A 101 -22.99 16.38 18.28
C LEU A 101 -23.10 15.73 19.66
N ILE A 102 -22.07 15.00 20.08
CA ILE A 102 -22.06 14.35 21.41
C ILE A 102 -21.21 15.09 22.44
N GLY A 103 -20.29 15.96 21.98
CA GLY A 103 -19.46 16.74 22.88
C GLY A 103 -18.17 17.23 22.22
N LYS A 104 -17.15 17.47 23.04
CA LYS A 104 -15.82 17.93 22.62
C LYS A 104 -14.72 17.10 23.28
N LEU A 105 -13.62 16.91 22.55
CA LEU A 105 -12.38 16.38 23.12
C LEU A 105 -11.85 17.35 24.18
N ASN A 106 -11.43 16.79 25.32
CA ASN A 106 -10.83 17.56 26.40
C ASN A 106 -9.31 17.79 26.21
N GLY A 107 -8.64 16.99 25.39
CA GLY A 107 -7.20 17.09 25.12
C GLY A 107 -6.83 17.89 23.85
N LEU A 108 -5.58 17.70 23.42
CA LEU A 108 -4.94 18.42 22.30
C LEU A 108 -4.43 17.50 21.18
N ALA A 109 -4.62 16.19 21.29
CA ALA A 109 -4.23 15.26 20.24
C ALA A 109 -4.97 15.59 18.93
N GLU A 110 -4.22 15.64 17.83
CA GLU A 110 -4.80 15.88 16.50
C GLU A 110 -5.75 14.75 16.10
N ARG A 111 -5.38 13.50 16.41
CA ARG A 111 -6.25 12.33 16.27
C ARG A 111 -6.33 11.59 17.60
N PRO A 112 -7.53 11.38 18.16
CA PRO A 112 -7.70 10.62 19.39
C PRO A 112 -7.49 9.12 19.14
N SER A 113 -7.19 8.40 20.21
CA SER A 113 -7.25 6.94 20.27
C SER A 113 -8.56 6.54 20.95
N CYS A 114 -9.22 5.52 20.42
CA CYS A 114 -10.53 5.08 20.89
C CYS A 114 -10.54 3.57 21.09
N THR A 115 -11.31 3.11 22.08
CA THR A 115 -11.60 1.68 22.26
C THR A 115 -12.96 1.46 22.91
N LYS A 116 -13.54 0.29 22.70
CA LYS A 116 -14.78 -0.14 23.36
C LYS A 116 -14.47 -0.82 24.69
N TRP A 117 -15.25 -0.48 25.71
CA TRP A 117 -15.14 -1.07 27.04
C TRP A 117 -16.50 -1.09 27.75
N GLY A 118 -16.96 -2.28 28.16
CA GLY A 118 -18.21 -2.39 28.94
C GLY A 118 -19.45 -1.79 28.28
N GLY A 119 -19.50 -1.75 26.94
CA GLY A 119 -20.56 -1.11 26.16
C GLY A 119 -20.34 0.38 25.85
N SER A 120 -19.46 1.06 26.60
CA SER A 120 -19.10 2.47 26.37
C SER A 120 -17.95 2.62 25.36
N LEU A 121 -17.84 3.80 24.77
CA LEU A 121 -16.69 4.23 23.99
C LEU A 121 -15.73 5.05 24.88
N LEU A 122 -14.47 4.63 24.95
CA LEU A 122 -13.41 5.37 25.62
C LEU A 122 -12.61 6.17 24.60
N ILE A 123 -12.26 7.41 24.94
CA ILE A 123 -11.59 8.36 24.04
C ILE A 123 -10.40 8.99 24.76
N ALA A 124 -9.19 8.71 24.28
CA ALA A 124 -7.95 9.31 24.75
C ALA A 124 -7.48 10.39 23.76
N SER A 125 -7.27 11.61 24.25
CA SER A 125 -6.96 12.77 23.41
C SER A 125 -5.83 13.66 23.93
N GLY A 126 -5.00 13.15 24.85
CA GLY A 126 -3.87 13.87 25.46
C GLY A 126 -4.22 14.57 26.77
N SER A 127 -5.40 14.32 27.33
CA SER A 127 -5.84 14.73 28.66
C SER A 127 -6.42 13.51 29.39
N LYS A 128 -7.21 13.73 30.44
CA LYS A 128 -7.98 12.68 31.12
C LYS A 128 -8.83 11.88 30.13
N LEU A 129 -8.98 10.59 30.39
CA LEU A 129 -9.78 9.69 29.58
C LEU A 129 -11.26 10.12 29.60
N GLN A 130 -11.90 10.18 28.44
CA GLN A 130 -13.33 10.45 28.32
C GLN A 130 -14.09 9.15 28.04
N GLU A 131 -15.29 9.03 28.62
CA GLU A 131 -16.22 7.92 28.39
C GLU A 131 -17.50 8.47 27.76
N TYR A 132 -17.95 7.83 26.67
CA TYR A 132 -19.25 8.03 26.08
C TYR A 132 -20.09 6.77 26.23
N ASP A 133 -21.15 6.85 27.03
CA ASP A 133 -22.08 5.74 27.34
C ASP A 133 -23.27 5.66 26.37
N TYR A 134 -23.14 6.25 25.19
CA TYR A 134 -24.20 6.41 24.18
C TYR A 134 -25.33 7.38 24.55
N ASN A 135 -25.23 8.05 25.70
CA ASN A 135 -26.13 9.14 26.09
C ASN A 135 -25.35 10.43 26.41
N THR A 136 -24.25 10.32 27.16
CA THR A 136 -23.48 11.44 27.68
C THR A 136 -21.98 11.19 27.54
N LEU A 137 -21.25 12.26 27.19
CA LEU A 137 -19.79 12.27 27.19
C LEU A 137 -19.31 12.87 28.51
N LYS A 138 -18.56 12.11 29.30
CA LYS A 138 -18.01 12.53 30.60
C LYS A 138 -16.51 12.25 30.68
N GLU A 139 -15.83 12.98 31.55
CA GLU A 139 -14.44 12.73 31.89
C GLU A 139 -14.35 11.75 33.05
N ILE A 140 -13.36 10.85 33.03
CA ILE A 140 -13.02 9.97 34.14
C ILE A 140 -11.96 10.68 34.99
N GLU A 141 -12.38 11.36 36.05
CA GLU A 141 -11.51 12.23 36.87
C GLU A 141 -10.24 11.53 37.39
N GLY A 142 -10.39 10.26 37.82
CA GLY A 142 -9.29 9.45 38.35
C GLY A 142 -8.27 8.97 37.30
N SER A 143 -8.60 9.04 36.01
CA SER A 143 -7.75 8.51 34.94
C SER A 143 -6.42 9.27 34.82
N PRO A 144 -5.33 8.63 34.37
CA PRO A 144 -4.13 9.34 33.94
C PRO A 144 -4.41 10.23 32.71
N GLU A 145 -3.54 11.21 32.46
CA GLU A 145 -3.52 11.88 31.15
C GLU A 145 -3.00 10.90 30.09
N CYS A 146 -3.73 10.74 28.99
CA CYS A 146 -3.40 9.77 27.96
C CYS A 146 -3.86 10.19 26.57
N ASP A 147 -3.15 9.72 25.55
CA ASP A 147 -3.51 9.86 24.13
C ASP A 147 -3.51 8.52 23.37
N ILE A 148 -3.25 7.43 24.09
CA ILE A 148 -3.35 6.04 23.62
C ILE A 148 -4.24 5.29 24.61
N VAL A 149 -5.22 4.55 24.10
CA VAL A 149 -6.09 3.69 24.91
C VAL A 149 -6.46 2.41 24.15
N PHE A 150 -6.43 1.28 24.85
CA PHE A 150 -6.90 -0.01 24.36
C PHE A 150 -7.40 -0.86 25.55
N ASN A 151 -8.07 -1.98 25.26
CA ASN A 151 -8.61 -2.87 26.28
C ASN A 151 -7.84 -4.19 26.26
N ARG A 152 -7.43 -4.67 27.43
CA ARG A 152 -6.70 -5.94 27.52
C ARG A 152 -6.99 -6.64 28.83
N SER A 153 -7.29 -7.94 28.76
CA SER A 153 -7.39 -8.84 29.91
C SER A 153 -8.27 -8.31 31.05
N GLY A 154 -9.43 -7.77 30.67
CA GLY A 154 -10.37 -7.23 31.63
C GLY A 154 -9.97 -5.87 32.23
N ARG A 155 -9.01 -5.16 31.62
CA ARG A 155 -8.57 -3.82 32.04
C ARG A 155 -8.56 -2.86 30.86
N VAL A 156 -8.61 -1.57 31.18
CA VAL A 156 -8.32 -0.49 30.23
C VAL A 156 -6.86 -0.11 30.40
N VAL A 157 -6.13 -0.08 29.30
CA VAL A 157 -4.71 0.28 29.28
C VAL A 157 -4.58 1.64 28.61
N VAL A 158 -3.85 2.54 29.26
CA VAL A 158 -3.57 3.87 28.74
C VAL A 158 -2.08 4.14 28.70
N ALA A 159 -1.67 4.93 27.72
CA ALA A 159 -0.32 5.47 27.63
C ALA A 159 -0.38 6.93 27.16
N LYS A 160 0.71 7.65 27.41
CA LYS A 160 0.89 9.02 26.94
C LYS A 160 2.15 9.09 26.09
N THR A 161 2.04 9.63 24.87
CA THR A 161 3.21 9.93 24.05
C THR A 161 4.16 10.85 24.84
N GLY A 162 5.45 10.50 24.92
CA GLY A 162 6.43 11.22 25.75
C GLY A 162 6.54 10.70 27.20
N SER A 163 5.95 9.55 27.52
CA SER A 163 6.09 8.84 28.80
C SER A 163 6.71 7.46 28.60
N ASP A 164 7.15 6.81 29.67
CA ASP A 164 7.65 5.42 29.68
C ASP A 164 6.64 4.41 30.25
N LEU A 165 5.45 4.88 30.64
CA LEU A 165 4.48 4.08 31.39
C LEU A 165 3.34 3.58 30.52
N LEU A 166 3.08 2.27 30.60
CA LEU A 166 1.76 1.70 30.34
C LEU A 166 1.02 1.60 31.67
N ILE A 167 -0.18 2.18 31.75
CA ILE A 167 -0.97 2.21 32.98
C ILE A 167 -2.25 1.42 32.76
N TYR A 168 -2.44 0.39 33.56
CA TYR A 168 -3.60 -0.50 33.52
C TYR A 168 -4.59 -0.08 34.63
N SER A 169 -5.86 0.09 34.28
CA SER A 169 -6.95 0.28 35.24
C SER A 169 -7.09 -0.93 36.17
N ALA A 170 -7.92 -0.82 37.21
CA ALA A 170 -8.36 -1.99 37.94
C ALA A 170 -9.14 -2.97 37.03
N ILE A 171 -9.16 -4.26 37.40
CA ILE A 171 -9.90 -5.29 36.65
C ILE A 171 -11.39 -4.99 36.71
N GLY A 172 -12.03 -4.92 35.54
CA GLY A 172 -13.48 -4.76 35.42
C GLY A 172 -14.01 -3.36 35.74
N ASP A 173 -13.17 -2.42 36.18
CA ASP A 173 -13.59 -1.06 36.56
C ASP A 173 -12.70 0.01 35.92
N VAL A 174 -13.29 0.76 34.99
CA VAL A 174 -12.63 1.86 34.25
C VAL A 174 -12.48 3.13 35.08
N ASN A 175 -13.15 3.25 36.23
CA ASN A 175 -13.06 4.43 37.08
C ASN A 175 -11.99 4.29 38.18
N SER A 176 -11.52 3.07 38.43
CA SER A 176 -10.54 2.79 39.48
C SER A 176 -9.10 2.79 38.95
N TRP A 177 -8.40 3.89 39.26
CA TRP A 177 -7.01 4.16 38.87
C TRP A 177 -6.09 4.35 40.08
N THR A 178 -6.45 3.73 41.21
CA THR A 178 -5.67 3.80 42.45
C THR A 178 -4.80 2.57 42.62
N ILE A 179 -3.56 2.78 43.03
CA ILE A 179 -2.58 1.70 43.26
C ILE A 179 -2.83 1.12 44.65
N ASN A 180 -2.95 -0.20 44.72
CA ASN A 180 -2.97 -0.93 45.98
C ASN A 180 -2.06 -2.16 45.89
N SER A 181 -0.93 -2.12 46.57
CA SER A 181 0.07 -3.22 46.53
C SER A 181 -0.47 -4.55 47.06
N ASN A 182 -1.53 -4.51 47.87
CA ASN A 182 -2.12 -5.70 48.47
C ASN A 182 -3.28 -6.27 47.65
N ASP A 183 -3.69 -5.57 46.58
CA ASP A 183 -4.77 -6.00 45.71
C ASP A 183 -4.24 -6.23 44.28
N PRO A 184 -4.13 -7.51 43.83
CA PRO A 184 -3.74 -7.83 42.47
C PRO A 184 -4.68 -7.19 41.43
N ALA A 185 -5.97 -7.02 41.75
CA ALA A 185 -6.95 -6.44 40.85
C ALA A 185 -6.85 -4.92 40.70
N SER A 186 -6.10 -4.21 41.56
CA SER A 186 -5.94 -2.75 41.50
C SER A 186 -5.09 -2.27 40.32
N ARG A 187 -4.97 -0.95 40.11
CA ARG A 187 -4.16 -0.34 39.03
C ARG A 187 -2.73 -0.88 39.03
N LYS A 188 -2.18 -1.09 37.83
CA LYS A 188 -0.80 -1.55 37.63
C LYS A 188 -0.09 -0.64 36.62
N ASP A 189 1.16 -0.29 36.94
CA ASP A 189 1.99 0.57 36.09
C ASP A 189 3.20 -0.24 35.61
N VAL A 190 3.39 -0.30 34.29
CA VAL A 190 4.53 -0.95 33.63
C VAL A 190 5.47 0.13 33.13
N ASN A 191 6.73 0.09 33.56
CA ASN A 191 7.77 0.88 32.92
C ASN A 191 8.41 0.06 31.81
N VAL A 192 8.28 0.53 30.57
CA VAL A 192 8.84 -0.14 29.40
C VAL A 192 10.18 0.49 29.07
N GLY A 193 11.24 -0.30 28.92
CA GLY A 193 12.57 0.21 28.54
C GLY A 193 13.28 1.02 29.64
N TYR A 194 13.42 0.43 30.83
CA TYR A 194 14.08 1.11 31.95
C TYR A 194 15.51 1.58 31.60
N LYS A 195 15.77 2.89 31.75
CA LYS A 195 17.06 3.57 31.49
C LYS A 195 17.52 3.61 30.02
N ASP A 196 16.62 3.41 29.06
CA ASP A 196 16.96 3.47 27.62
C ASP A 196 16.90 4.90 27.02
N GLY A 197 16.39 5.88 27.78
CA GLY A 197 16.36 7.30 27.44
C GLY A 197 15.41 7.68 26.30
N GLY A 198 14.55 6.76 25.83
CA GLY A 198 13.53 7.04 24.82
C GLY A 198 12.13 6.94 25.42
N ASP A 199 11.18 7.70 24.87
CA ASP A 199 9.80 7.74 25.34
C ASP A 199 8.88 6.92 24.43
N ILE A 200 7.75 6.45 24.94
CA ILE A 200 6.69 5.80 24.16
C ILE A 200 6.16 6.77 23.10
N VAL A 201 6.11 6.29 21.86
CA VAL A 201 5.52 6.99 20.70
C VAL A 201 4.25 6.31 20.22
N ALA A 202 4.24 4.97 20.20
CA ALA A 202 3.08 4.17 19.82
C ALA A 202 3.05 2.85 20.57
N VAL A 203 1.84 2.31 20.69
CA VAL A 203 1.58 0.99 21.26
C VAL A 203 0.69 0.24 20.27
N ALA A 204 1.06 -0.99 19.96
CA ALA A 204 0.27 -1.88 19.11
C ALA A 204 -0.03 -3.16 19.89
N GLU A 205 -1.32 -3.48 20.01
CA GLU A 205 -1.77 -4.69 20.69
C GLU A 205 -1.82 -5.85 19.70
N LEU A 206 -0.97 -6.86 19.89
CA LEU A 206 -1.09 -8.14 19.21
C LEU A 206 -1.91 -9.12 20.07
N ALA A 207 -2.31 -10.24 19.46
CA ALA A 207 -3.16 -11.23 20.12
C ALA A 207 -2.60 -11.73 21.46
N SER A 208 -1.29 -12.03 21.51
CA SER A 208 -0.61 -12.50 22.72
C SER A 208 0.19 -11.41 23.43
N ASP A 209 0.62 -10.38 22.71
CA ASP A 209 1.69 -9.49 23.17
C ASP A 209 1.37 -8.01 22.91
N VAL A 210 2.12 -7.10 23.54
CA VAL A 210 1.99 -5.65 23.31
C VAL A 210 3.32 -5.10 22.83
N LEU A 211 3.34 -4.56 21.61
CA LEU A 211 4.50 -3.92 21.03
C LEU A 211 4.53 -2.43 21.38
N VAL A 212 5.67 -1.97 21.88
CA VAL A 212 5.87 -0.58 22.30
C VAL A 212 7.01 0.04 21.49
N PHE A 213 6.69 1.08 20.74
CA PHE A 213 7.65 1.84 19.95
C PHE A 213 8.15 3.04 20.73
N LYS A 214 9.48 3.15 20.82
CA LYS A 214 10.15 4.24 21.50
C LYS A 214 10.75 5.27 20.54
N SER A 215 10.90 6.51 21.00
CA SER A 215 11.45 7.64 20.24
C SER A 215 12.94 7.47 19.90
N ASN A 216 13.68 6.67 20.66
CA ASN A 216 15.06 6.29 20.39
C ASN A 216 15.20 5.17 19.32
N GLY A 217 14.08 4.74 18.71
CA GLY A 217 14.05 3.71 17.67
C GLY A 217 14.03 2.28 18.20
N LEU A 218 13.97 2.07 19.51
CA LEU A 218 13.79 0.75 20.10
C LEU A 218 12.33 0.30 20.01
N ILE A 219 12.13 -1.00 19.87
CA ILE A 219 10.82 -1.65 19.95
C ILE A 219 10.91 -2.67 21.07
N TYR A 220 10.01 -2.58 22.03
CA TYR A 220 9.89 -3.54 23.11
C TYR A 220 8.67 -4.41 22.89
N ASP A 221 8.80 -5.66 23.31
CA ASP A 221 7.72 -6.61 23.42
C ASP A 221 7.37 -6.79 24.90
N VAL A 222 6.12 -6.52 25.24
CA VAL A 222 5.56 -6.67 26.59
C VAL A 222 4.64 -7.87 26.56
N GLN A 223 5.14 -8.97 27.13
CA GLN A 223 4.45 -10.24 27.19
C GLN A 223 3.85 -10.48 28.58
N ASN A 224 2.88 -11.39 28.63
CA ASN A 224 2.10 -11.77 29.81
C ASN A 224 1.24 -10.64 30.37
N GLU A 225 0.54 -10.96 31.44
CA GLU A 225 -0.42 -10.08 32.10
C GLU A 225 0.16 -9.45 33.38
N PRO A 226 -0.49 -8.39 33.89
CA PRO A 226 -0.07 -7.76 35.13
C PRO A 226 0.16 -8.75 36.26
N GLU A 227 1.40 -8.71 36.80
CA GLU A 227 2.03 -9.56 37.84
C GLU A 227 3.19 -10.44 37.34
N GLU A 228 3.20 -10.84 36.07
CA GLU A 228 4.24 -11.71 35.49
C GLU A 228 4.79 -11.17 34.16
N TRP A 229 4.85 -9.85 34.00
CA TRP A 229 5.31 -9.24 32.76
C TRP A 229 6.75 -9.64 32.41
N SER A 230 6.93 -9.97 31.13
CA SER A 230 8.24 -10.12 30.52
C SER A 230 8.40 -9.02 29.48
N ILE A 231 9.36 -8.11 29.70
CA ILE A 231 9.67 -7.03 28.77
C ILE A 231 10.98 -7.38 28.07
N THR A 232 10.94 -7.57 26.76
CA THR A 232 12.11 -7.92 25.97
C THR A 232 12.35 -6.91 24.86
N LEU A 233 13.63 -6.66 24.55
CA LEU A 233 13.97 -5.79 23.43
C LEU A 233 13.78 -6.57 22.12
N LEU A 234 12.87 -6.10 21.29
CA LEU A 234 12.52 -6.72 20.02
C LEU A 234 13.47 -6.36 18.90
N GLY A 235 13.86 -5.10 18.87
CA GLY A 235 14.68 -4.57 17.80
C GLY A 235 14.97 -3.10 17.98
N ASN A 236 15.90 -2.62 17.16
CA ASN A 236 16.38 -1.25 17.16
C ASN A 236 16.16 -0.59 15.79
N ASN A 237 16.40 0.73 15.72
CA ASN A 237 16.31 1.53 14.50
C ASN A 237 14.96 1.33 13.77
N SER A 238 13.86 1.38 14.51
CA SER A 238 12.51 1.35 13.93
C SER A 238 12.31 2.52 12.96
N ASP A 239 12.92 3.66 13.28
CA ASP A 239 12.71 4.96 12.64
C ASP A 239 11.21 5.28 12.46
N PHE A 240 10.42 4.89 13.46
CA PHE A 240 8.97 4.98 13.46
C PHE A 240 8.48 6.43 13.39
N VAL A 241 7.52 6.72 12.51
CA VAL A 241 7.12 8.11 12.21
C VAL A 241 5.97 8.60 13.10
N SER A 242 4.89 7.81 13.21
CA SER A 242 3.66 8.25 13.86
C SER A 242 2.80 7.08 14.27
N ARG A 243 2.19 7.16 15.46
CA ARG A 243 1.24 6.15 15.98
C ARG A 243 0.07 5.89 15.04
N HIS A 244 -0.33 6.89 14.26
CA HIS A 244 -1.44 6.76 13.31
C HIS A 244 -1.08 5.96 12.07
N ALA A 245 0.21 5.74 11.82
CA ALA A 245 0.74 4.91 10.76
C ALA A 245 1.25 3.57 11.30
N CYS A 246 0.50 2.99 12.23
CA CYS A 246 0.72 1.69 12.83
C CYS A 246 -0.63 1.00 13.00
N GLU A 247 -0.81 -0.16 12.37
CA GLU A 247 -2.09 -0.87 12.40
C GLU A 247 -1.85 -2.39 12.32
N ASN A 248 -2.76 -3.15 12.92
CA ASN A 248 -2.74 -4.60 12.84
C ASN A 248 -3.48 -5.07 11.60
N ILE A 249 -2.76 -5.73 10.70
CA ILE A 249 -3.25 -6.24 9.43
C ILE A 249 -3.09 -7.76 9.42
N ASN A 250 -4.20 -8.48 9.57
CA ASN A 250 -4.21 -9.93 9.79
C ASN A 250 -3.38 -10.33 11.03
N GLU A 251 -2.31 -11.11 10.86
CA GLU A 251 -1.40 -11.55 11.93
C GLU A 251 -0.17 -10.62 12.09
N ASP A 252 -0.02 -9.66 11.17
CA ASP A 252 1.14 -8.79 11.08
C ASP A 252 0.79 -7.41 11.64
N MET A 253 1.74 -6.80 12.35
CA MET A 253 1.68 -5.37 12.63
C MET A 253 2.45 -4.62 11.53
N VAL A 254 1.75 -3.74 10.84
CA VAL A 254 2.33 -2.91 9.78
C VAL A 254 2.53 -1.49 10.30
N PHE A 255 3.70 -0.92 10.03
CA PHE A 255 3.99 0.46 10.38
C PHE A 255 4.83 1.20 9.34
N LEU A 256 4.70 2.52 9.33
CA LEU A 256 5.52 3.39 8.52
C LEU A 256 6.75 3.88 9.29
N SER A 257 7.93 3.66 8.70
CA SER A 257 9.19 4.25 9.14
C SER A 257 9.67 5.32 8.17
N THR A 258 10.64 6.15 8.57
CA THR A 258 11.33 7.08 7.65
C THR A 258 12.00 6.35 6.49
N ARG A 259 12.28 5.04 6.65
CA ARG A 259 12.81 4.15 5.61
C ARG A 259 11.74 3.38 4.86
N GLY A 260 10.47 3.74 4.98
CA GLY A 260 9.36 3.13 4.25
C GLY A 260 8.52 2.18 5.10
N LEU A 261 7.64 1.45 4.40
CA LEU A 261 6.62 0.60 5.01
C LEU A 261 7.18 -0.77 5.41
N LYS A 262 6.97 -1.13 6.68
CA LYS A 262 7.52 -2.33 7.32
C LYS A 262 6.42 -3.15 7.97
N SER A 263 6.61 -4.46 8.03
CA SER A 263 5.80 -5.40 8.81
C SER A 263 6.66 -6.07 9.89
N ILE A 264 6.05 -6.36 11.03
CA ILE A 264 6.57 -7.22 12.09
C ILE A 264 5.52 -8.31 12.35
N GLN A 265 5.95 -9.56 12.24
CA GLN A 265 5.15 -10.73 12.56
C GLN A 265 5.58 -11.32 13.90
N SER A 266 4.62 -11.73 14.73
CA SER A 266 4.88 -12.52 15.93
C SER A 266 5.22 -13.96 15.52
N SER A 267 6.48 -14.38 15.67
CA SER A 267 6.86 -15.77 15.42
C SER A 267 6.65 -16.58 16.70
N GLN A 268 5.76 -17.57 16.65
CA GLN A 268 5.50 -18.47 17.79
C GLN A 268 6.70 -19.36 18.15
N VAL A 269 7.72 -19.47 17.29
CA VAL A 269 8.70 -20.56 17.40
C VAL A 269 9.87 -20.20 18.31
N TYR A 270 10.34 -18.97 18.32
CA TYR A 270 11.30 -18.40 19.28
C TYR A 270 11.13 -16.88 19.14
N ALA A 271 11.43 -16.08 20.18
CA ALA A 271 11.28 -14.62 20.25
C ALA A 271 12.11 -13.81 19.22
N ASN A 272 12.06 -14.21 17.95
CA ASN A 272 12.73 -13.66 16.79
C ASN A 272 11.65 -13.07 15.88
N PHE A 273 11.43 -11.77 16.05
CA PHE A 273 10.54 -11.03 15.20
C PHE A 273 11.29 -10.66 13.92
N THR A 274 10.75 -11.05 12.78
CA THR A 274 11.37 -10.76 11.49
C THR A 274 10.80 -9.45 10.96
N LYS A 275 11.60 -8.38 10.97
CA LYS A 275 11.22 -7.13 10.28
C LYS A 275 11.26 -7.38 8.78
N LYS A 276 10.12 -7.18 8.10
CA LYS A 276 10.00 -7.34 6.65
C LYS A 276 9.69 -5.99 6.01
N ASP A 277 10.47 -5.61 5.00
CA ASP A 277 10.11 -4.47 4.15
C ASP A 277 9.02 -4.92 3.17
N ILE A 278 7.79 -4.45 3.38
CA ILE A 278 6.65 -4.78 2.51
C ILE A 278 6.39 -3.69 1.47
N GLY A 279 6.90 -2.47 1.69
CA GLY A 279 6.73 -1.34 0.77
C GLY A 279 7.82 -1.19 -0.29
N THR A 280 8.69 -2.18 -0.50
CA THR A 280 9.89 -2.06 -1.38
C THR A 280 9.58 -1.42 -2.72
N ASN A 281 8.46 -1.80 -3.34
CA ASN A 281 8.01 -1.32 -4.65
C ASN A 281 7.61 0.16 -4.69
N ILE A 282 7.11 0.73 -3.58
CA ILE A 282 6.57 2.11 -3.51
C ILE A 282 7.41 3.04 -2.64
N ASN A 283 8.32 2.48 -1.86
CA ASN A 283 9.16 3.15 -0.89
C ASN A 283 9.90 4.40 -1.41
N PRO A 284 10.41 4.45 -2.65
CA PRO A 284 11.03 5.66 -3.19
C PRO A 284 10.09 6.88 -3.21
N GLU A 285 8.80 6.67 -3.46
CA GLU A 285 7.80 7.75 -3.45
C GLU A 285 7.21 7.97 -2.07
N LEU A 286 6.91 6.90 -1.35
CA LEU A 286 6.31 6.96 -0.02
C LEU A 286 7.20 7.73 0.97
N LYS A 287 8.53 7.67 0.82
CA LYS A 287 9.49 8.37 1.68
C LYS A 287 9.68 9.85 1.35
N LEU A 288 9.19 10.35 0.21
CA LEU A 288 9.43 11.74 -0.17
C LEU A 288 8.84 12.73 0.84
N ARG A 289 7.76 12.34 1.55
CA ARG A 289 7.15 13.13 2.63
C ARG A 289 6.25 12.25 3.48
N THR A 290 6.47 12.30 4.79
CA THR A 290 5.75 11.52 5.79
C THR A 290 5.34 12.42 6.96
N ASP A 291 4.77 13.59 6.67
CA ASP A 291 4.49 14.60 7.70
C ASP A 291 3.39 14.15 8.68
N LYS A 292 2.30 13.56 8.17
CA LYS A 292 1.15 13.12 8.96
C LYS A 292 0.56 11.80 8.47
N PRO A 293 1.36 10.74 8.41
CA PRO A 293 0.91 9.50 7.80
C PRO A 293 -0.20 8.85 8.63
N PHE A 294 -1.09 8.14 7.95
CA PHE A 294 -1.97 7.17 8.55
C PHE A 294 -2.00 5.87 7.76
N ILE A 295 -2.31 4.81 8.47
CA ILE A 295 -2.66 3.51 7.90
C ILE A 295 -4.12 3.23 8.23
N SER A 296 -4.86 2.68 7.27
CA SER A 296 -6.23 2.21 7.49
C SER A 296 -6.39 0.83 6.88
N ASP A 297 -7.02 -0.06 7.64
CA ASP A 297 -7.37 -1.40 7.19
C ASP A 297 -8.79 -1.43 6.60
N LEU A 298 -8.92 -1.93 5.37
CA LEU A 298 -10.19 -2.24 4.72
C LEU A 298 -10.29 -3.77 4.55
N ARG A 299 -10.54 -4.45 5.67
CA ARG A 299 -10.55 -5.92 5.78
C ARG A 299 -11.46 -6.57 4.76
N ARG A 300 -12.65 -6.01 4.53
CA ARG A 300 -13.65 -6.62 3.64
C ARG A 300 -13.19 -6.61 2.19
N THR A 301 -12.36 -5.64 1.81
CA THR A 301 -11.75 -5.56 0.48
C THR A 301 -10.31 -6.07 0.43
N LYS A 302 -9.80 -6.67 1.52
CA LYS A 302 -8.42 -7.17 1.66
C LYS A 302 -7.36 -6.11 1.28
N GLN A 303 -7.60 -4.86 1.67
CA GLN A 303 -6.77 -3.72 1.29
C GLN A 303 -6.32 -2.92 2.51
N MET A 304 -5.04 -2.54 2.52
CA MET A 304 -4.51 -1.53 3.44
C MET A 304 -4.26 -0.26 2.67
N ILE A 305 -4.67 0.84 3.27
CA ILE A 305 -4.38 2.17 2.76
C ILE A 305 -3.27 2.78 3.57
N VAL A 306 -2.28 3.33 2.89
CA VAL A 306 -1.20 4.11 3.48
C VAL A 306 -1.26 5.49 2.85
N SER A 307 -1.44 6.53 3.66
CA SER A 307 -1.42 7.90 3.14
C SER A 307 -0.05 8.26 2.59
N GLY A 308 -0.01 8.79 1.37
CA GLY A 308 1.20 9.18 0.66
C GLY A 308 1.66 10.62 0.94
N TYR A 309 2.48 11.12 0.02
CA TYR A 309 3.20 12.41 0.09
C TYR A 309 2.29 13.62 0.27
N SER A 310 1.13 13.60 -0.39
CA SER A 310 0.09 14.58 -0.21
C SER A 310 -1.11 13.83 0.37
N GLU A 311 -1.85 14.45 1.29
CA GLU A 311 -3.08 13.86 1.87
C GLU A 311 -4.12 13.46 0.78
N ARG A 312 -3.88 13.79 -0.50
CA ARG A 312 -4.67 13.41 -1.67
C ARG A 312 -4.25 12.10 -2.32
N GLU A 313 -2.98 11.74 -2.19
CA GLU A 313 -2.40 10.53 -2.77
C GLU A 313 -2.31 9.45 -1.71
N LEU A 314 -2.96 8.32 -1.94
CA LEU A 314 -2.94 7.17 -1.04
C LEU A 314 -2.37 5.98 -1.79
N PHE A 315 -1.51 5.20 -1.14
CA PHE A 315 -1.06 3.91 -1.66
C PHE A 315 -1.95 2.82 -1.08
N VAL A 316 -2.47 1.94 -1.94
CA VAL A 316 -3.36 0.87 -1.53
C VAL A 316 -2.68 -0.46 -1.79
N PHE A 317 -2.51 -1.25 -0.74
CA PHE A 317 -1.88 -2.56 -0.77
C PHE A 317 -2.93 -3.65 -0.66
N HIS A 318 -3.02 -4.52 -1.65
CA HIS A 318 -3.90 -5.69 -1.59
C HIS A 318 -3.16 -6.88 -0.96
N TYR A 319 -3.64 -7.39 0.18
CA TYR A 319 -2.90 -8.38 0.99
C TYR A 319 -2.65 -9.70 0.27
N GLU A 320 -3.65 -10.19 -0.46
CA GLU A 320 -3.58 -11.48 -1.14
C GLU A 320 -2.67 -11.45 -2.37
N LEU A 321 -2.79 -10.42 -3.20
CA LEU A 321 -1.95 -10.22 -4.38
C LEU A 321 -0.55 -9.70 -4.04
N GLN A 322 -0.37 -9.14 -2.84
CA GLN A 322 0.85 -8.41 -2.45
C GLN A 322 1.19 -7.28 -3.44
N ALA A 323 0.16 -6.56 -3.88
CA ALA A 323 0.24 -5.61 -4.99
C ALA A 323 -0.17 -4.21 -4.55
N PHE A 324 0.55 -3.19 -5.04
CA PHE A 324 0.21 -1.79 -4.78
C PHE A 324 -0.55 -1.16 -5.95
N THR A 325 -1.53 -0.32 -5.62
CA THR A 325 -2.08 0.71 -6.51
C THR A 325 -1.97 2.08 -5.85
N LYS A 326 -2.21 3.14 -6.62
CA LYS A 326 -2.20 4.53 -6.12
C LYS A 326 -3.55 5.17 -6.34
N TRP A 327 -4.20 5.65 -5.28
CA TRP A 327 -5.42 6.44 -5.38
C TRP A 327 -5.10 7.91 -5.24
N ILE A 328 -5.71 8.73 -6.09
CA ILE A 328 -5.52 10.18 -6.13
C ILE A 328 -6.91 10.81 -6.03
N PHE A 329 -7.14 11.55 -4.95
CA PHE A 329 -8.39 12.24 -4.67
C PHE A 329 -8.27 13.74 -4.99
N PRO A 330 -9.39 14.42 -5.30
CA PRO A 330 -9.39 15.87 -5.50
C PRO A 330 -9.18 16.66 -4.20
N TYR A 331 -9.42 16.02 -3.04
CA TYR A 331 -9.39 16.63 -1.71
C TYR A 331 -8.41 15.92 -0.79
N ASN A 332 -8.01 16.58 0.29
CA ASN A 332 -7.13 16.01 1.29
C ASN A 332 -7.89 15.00 2.15
N VAL A 333 -7.57 13.73 2.01
CA VAL A 333 -8.14 12.64 2.80
C VAL A 333 -7.40 12.52 4.12
N THR A 334 -8.11 12.70 5.22
CA THR A 334 -7.54 12.63 6.58
C THR A 334 -7.95 11.38 7.33
N ALA A 335 -9.00 10.69 6.89
CA ALA A 335 -9.43 9.44 7.49
C ALA A 335 -10.16 8.58 6.44
N ILE A 336 -9.90 7.29 6.47
CA ILE A 336 -10.74 6.28 5.85
C ILE A 336 -11.06 5.27 6.95
N CYS A 337 -12.30 4.80 7.00
CA CYS A 337 -12.73 3.86 8.02
C CYS A 337 -13.81 2.93 7.44
N GLU A 338 -13.64 1.63 7.63
CA GLU A 338 -14.61 0.61 7.20
C GLU A 338 -15.40 0.08 8.40
N ASN A 339 -16.72 -0.03 8.25
CA ASN A 339 -17.57 -0.86 9.11
C ASN A 339 -18.02 -2.14 8.39
N GLN A 340 -18.97 -2.87 8.96
CA GLN A 340 -19.43 -4.13 8.37
C GLN A 340 -20.03 -3.97 6.95
N TYR A 341 -20.49 -2.78 6.59
CA TYR A 341 -21.31 -2.55 5.38
C TYR A 341 -20.73 -1.49 4.44
N ASN A 342 -20.19 -0.40 4.98
CA ASN A 342 -19.81 0.82 4.29
C ASN A 342 -18.38 1.23 4.61
N VAL A 343 -17.78 1.98 3.69
CA VAL A 343 -16.48 2.64 3.91
C VAL A 343 -16.70 4.14 3.87
N LEU A 344 -16.33 4.83 4.95
CA LEU A 344 -16.42 6.28 5.04
C LEU A 344 -15.06 6.93 4.81
N VAL A 345 -15.10 8.09 4.17
CA VAL A 345 -13.92 8.91 3.90
C VAL A 345 -14.16 10.31 4.46
N GLY A 346 -13.27 10.73 5.35
CA GLY A 346 -13.16 12.12 5.79
C GLY A 346 -12.22 12.86 4.86
N ALA A 347 -12.75 13.82 4.10
CA ALA A 347 -11.94 14.61 3.19
C ALA A 347 -12.18 16.11 3.38
N ASN A 348 -11.09 16.88 3.33
CA ASN A 348 -11.09 18.32 3.61
C ASN A 348 -10.73 19.08 2.34
N LYS A 349 -11.61 20.00 1.94
CA LYS A 349 -11.37 20.89 0.80
C LYS A 349 -10.44 22.06 1.16
N ASN A 350 -10.45 22.46 2.42
CA ASN A 350 -9.65 23.55 2.98
C ASN A 350 -9.50 23.38 4.51
N ASP A 351 -8.76 24.28 5.15
CA ASP A 351 -8.50 24.26 6.60
C ASP A 351 -9.69 24.68 7.48
N THR A 352 -10.85 25.00 6.90
CA THR A 352 -12.03 25.53 7.59
C THR A 352 -13.27 24.63 7.50
N SER A 353 -13.29 23.66 6.59
CA SER A 353 -14.44 22.77 6.38
C SER A 353 -13.99 21.36 5.99
N GLY A 354 -14.69 20.36 6.53
CA GLY A 354 -14.50 18.95 6.19
C GLY A 354 -15.80 18.30 5.76
N SER A 355 -15.71 17.35 4.83
CA SER A 355 -16.86 16.65 4.29
C SER A 355 -16.70 15.14 4.50
N LEU A 356 -17.79 14.51 4.88
CA LEU A 356 -17.90 13.06 5.03
C LEU A 356 -18.47 12.49 3.74
N TYR A 357 -17.83 11.45 3.21
CA TYR A 357 -18.23 10.77 1.98
C TYR A 357 -18.37 9.27 2.21
N GLU A 358 -19.08 8.60 1.31
CA GLU A 358 -19.08 7.14 1.18
C GLU A 358 -18.22 6.72 0.01
N LEU A 359 -17.34 5.75 0.23
CA LEU A 359 -16.53 5.13 -0.80
C LEU A 359 -17.20 3.81 -1.26
N ASP A 360 -17.92 3.87 -2.39
CA ASP A 360 -18.69 2.74 -2.97
C ASP A 360 -18.44 2.65 -4.50
N PHE A 361 -18.57 1.46 -5.07
CA PHE A 361 -18.53 1.21 -6.52
C PHE A 361 -19.74 1.81 -7.26
N LYS A 362 -20.87 2.01 -6.58
CA LYS A 362 -22.02 2.74 -7.14
C LYS A 362 -21.67 4.19 -7.47
N ASN A 363 -20.70 4.76 -6.75
CA ASN A 363 -20.20 6.10 -6.97
C ASN A 363 -19.09 6.06 -8.03
N THR A 364 -19.35 6.66 -9.19
CA THR A 364 -18.39 6.68 -10.31
C THR A 364 -17.61 7.99 -10.42
N LYS A 365 -17.73 8.87 -9.42
CA LYS A 365 -17.20 10.25 -9.40
C LYS A 365 -16.82 10.64 -7.98
N ASP A 366 -15.93 11.61 -7.84
CA ASP A 366 -15.60 12.24 -6.56
C ASP A 366 -16.20 13.64 -6.51
N ASP A 367 -17.33 13.80 -5.82
CA ASP A 367 -18.01 15.09 -5.67
C ASP A 367 -18.28 15.78 -7.03
N GLY A 368 -18.79 14.98 -7.97
CA GLY A 368 -19.07 15.39 -9.34
C GLY A 368 -17.85 15.40 -10.28
N MET A 369 -16.63 15.29 -9.78
CA MET A 369 -15.41 15.19 -10.61
C MET A 369 -15.21 13.77 -11.14
N LYS A 370 -14.76 13.64 -12.39
CA LYS A 370 -14.37 12.33 -12.94
C LYS A 370 -13.11 11.83 -12.22
N ILE A 371 -12.92 10.51 -12.24
CA ILE A 371 -11.77 9.86 -11.61
C ILE A 371 -10.76 9.53 -12.72
N PRO A 372 -9.65 10.27 -12.87
CA PRO A 372 -8.70 10.01 -13.94
C PRO A 372 -7.91 8.73 -13.65
N GLN A 373 -8.00 7.73 -14.52
CA GLN A 373 -7.26 6.48 -14.42
C GLN A 373 -6.01 6.51 -15.30
N LYS A 374 -4.92 5.90 -14.82
CA LYS A 374 -3.67 5.80 -15.59
C LYS A 374 -2.95 4.48 -15.31
N ILE A 375 -2.65 3.77 -16.40
CA ILE A 375 -1.85 2.55 -16.41
C ILE A 375 -0.61 2.81 -17.26
N VAL A 376 0.58 2.60 -16.72
CA VAL A 376 1.84 2.71 -17.47
C VAL A 376 2.58 1.40 -17.38
N SER A 377 2.80 0.76 -18.53
CA SER A 377 3.52 -0.51 -18.62
C SER A 377 4.99 -0.36 -18.27
N LYS A 378 5.66 -1.50 -18.13
CA LYS A 378 7.12 -1.56 -18.24
C LYS A 378 7.62 -1.05 -19.61
N GLU A 379 8.88 -0.67 -19.66
CA GLU A 379 9.54 -0.28 -20.91
C GLU A 379 10.14 -1.50 -21.61
N LEU A 380 9.99 -1.54 -22.93
CA LEU A 380 10.67 -2.52 -23.77
C LEU A 380 11.81 -1.84 -24.49
N ARG A 381 13.02 -2.36 -24.28
CA ARG A 381 14.23 -1.86 -24.92
C ARG A 381 14.88 -2.95 -25.76
N ASP A 382 15.29 -2.60 -26.97
CA ASP A 382 16.25 -3.39 -27.75
C ASP A 382 17.26 -2.46 -28.44
N THR A 383 18.42 -3.01 -28.77
CA THR A 383 19.44 -2.42 -29.63
C THR A 383 18.92 -2.06 -31.04
N HIS A 384 17.95 -2.84 -31.54
CA HIS A 384 17.30 -2.59 -32.82
C HIS A 384 15.99 -1.86 -32.63
N LYS A 385 15.53 -1.12 -33.66
CA LYS A 385 14.21 -0.49 -33.63
C LYS A 385 13.12 -1.56 -33.50
N LEU A 386 12.30 -1.43 -32.47
CA LEU A 386 11.08 -2.17 -32.28
C LEU A 386 9.97 -1.50 -33.09
N ASN A 387 9.15 -2.30 -33.78
CA ASN A 387 7.97 -1.79 -34.48
C ASN A 387 6.70 -2.27 -33.78
N ALA A 388 6.00 -1.42 -33.05
CA ALA A 388 4.65 -1.72 -32.58
C ALA A 388 3.71 -1.70 -33.81
N TYR A 389 3.30 -2.90 -34.24
CA TYR A 389 2.56 -3.10 -35.49
C TYR A 389 1.04 -3.19 -35.28
N ARG A 390 0.64 -3.83 -34.18
CA ARG A 390 -0.77 -3.92 -33.79
C ARG A 390 -0.91 -3.70 -32.31
N THR A 391 -1.94 -2.98 -31.96
CA THR A 391 -2.35 -2.73 -30.58
C THR A 391 -3.77 -3.24 -30.41
N TYR A 392 -3.97 -4.16 -29.50
CA TYR A 392 -5.25 -4.70 -29.10
C TYR A 392 -5.55 -4.17 -27.70
N ILE A 393 -6.78 -3.72 -27.49
CA ILE A 393 -7.28 -3.36 -26.17
C ILE A 393 -8.60 -4.07 -25.92
N ASP A 394 -8.76 -4.57 -24.71
CA ASP A 394 -9.99 -5.14 -24.19
C ASP A 394 -10.28 -4.51 -22.83
N ILE A 395 -11.41 -3.83 -22.75
CA ILE A 395 -11.95 -3.24 -21.55
C ILE A 395 -13.39 -3.71 -21.40
N GLN A 396 -13.87 -3.70 -20.17
CA GLN A 396 -15.28 -3.94 -19.87
C GLN A 396 -15.86 -2.71 -19.18
N SER A 397 -16.94 -2.15 -19.72
CA SER A 397 -17.66 -1.00 -19.15
C SER A 397 -19.17 -1.15 -19.31
N ASP A 398 -19.91 -0.66 -18.32
CA ASP A 398 -21.38 -0.57 -18.37
C ASP A 398 -21.86 0.70 -19.09
N LYS A 399 -20.95 1.65 -19.36
CA LYS A 399 -21.24 2.94 -20.00
C LYS A 399 -20.28 3.19 -21.16
N GLU A 400 -20.78 3.90 -22.16
CA GLU A 400 -19.94 4.45 -23.21
C GLU A 400 -18.93 5.43 -22.61
N GLY A 401 -17.74 5.50 -23.23
CA GLY A 401 -16.66 6.33 -22.73
C GLY A 401 -15.46 6.30 -23.66
N ASP A 402 -14.46 7.07 -23.27
CA ASP A 402 -13.28 7.31 -24.09
C ASP A 402 -11.98 7.16 -23.30
N GLY A 403 -10.95 6.67 -23.99
CA GLY A 403 -9.63 6.45 -23.43
C GLY A 403 -8.56 6.74 -24.47
N ILE A 404 -7.36 7.01 -23.98
CA ILE A 404 -6.19 7.32 -24.80
C ILE A 404 -5.15 6.24 -24.56
N ILE A 405 -4.80 5.53 -25.62
CA ILE A 405 -3.63 4.65 -25.64
C ILE A 405 -2.47 5.47 -26.19
N SER A 406 -1.42 5.64 -25.40
CA SER A 406 -0.18 6.30 -25.81
C SER A 406 0.94 5.29 -25.93
N ILE A 407 1.64 5.33 -27.07
CA ILE A 407 2.86 4.54 -27.31
C ILE A 407 3.97 5.56 -27.58
N ASN A 408 4.80 5.79 -26.56
CA ASN A 408 5.68 6.95 -26.49
C ASN A 408 4.88 8.25 -26.75
N ASP A 409 5.21 9.00 -27.81
CA ASP A 409 4.57 10.28 -28.17
C ASP A 409 3.31 10.12 -29.03
N VAL A 410 3.04 8.92 -29.55
CA VAL A 410 1.88 8.69 -30.42
C VAL A 410 0.65 8.38 -29.59
N ARG A 411 -0.45 9.09 -29.85
CA ARG A 411 -1.73 8.92 -29.17
C ARG A 411 -2.77 8.29 -30.09
N ILE A 412 -3.51 7.34 -29.55
CA ILE A 412 -4.58 6.62 -30.22
C ILE A 412 -5.81 6.75 -29.34
N GLU A 413 -6.89 7.30 -29.90
CA GLU A 413 -8.16 7.43 -29.21
C GLU A 413 -8.96 6.13 -29.32
N HIS A 414 -9.41 5.65 -28.17
CA HIS A 414 -10.25 4.48 -28.04
C HIS A 414 -11.59 4.87 -27.45
N HIS A 415 -12.61 4.82 -28.30
CA HIS A 415 -14.00 5.06 -27.95
C HIS A 415 -14.67 3.69 -27.87
N TRP A 416 -15.39 3.40 -26.80
CA TRP A 416 -16.14 2.15 -26.63
C TRP A 416 -17.63 2.40 -26.45
N THR A 417 -18.42 1.44 -26.92
CA THR A 417 -19.88 1.43 -26.78
C THR A 417 -20.33 0.19 -26.02
N GLY A 418 -21.64 0.04 -25.77
CA GLY A 418 -22.18 -1.18 -25.18
C GLY A 418 -21.88 -2.46 -26.00
N GLU A 419 -21.68 -2.33 -27.31
CA GLU A 419 -21.46 -3.45 -28.24
C GLU A 419 -19.99 -3.63 -28.65
N GLU A 420 -19.22 -2.54 -28.74
CA GLU A 420 -17.81 -2.54 -29.17
C GLU A 420 -16.91 -2.02 -28.05
N GLN A 421 -16.39 -2.93 -27.23
CA GLN A 421 -15.43 -2.63 -26.13
C GLN A 421 -14.04 -3.19 -26.38
N GLN A 422 -13.88 -3.91 -27.50
CA GLN A 422 -12.64 -4.52 -27.95
C GLN A 422 -12.26 -3.93 -29.29
N LYS A 423 -10.99 -3.54 -29.45
CA LYS A 423 -10.53 -2.96 -30.71
C LYS A 423 -9.08 -3.29 -31.04
N GLU A 424 -8.85 -3.56 -32.32
CA GLU A 424 -7.53 -3.65 -32.90
C GLU A 424 -7.20 -2.33 -33.63
N TYR A 425 -6.02 -1.80 -33.33
CA TYR A 425 -5.42 -0.68 -34.03
C TYR A 425 -4.19 -1.14 -34.78
N LYS A 426 -4.16 -0.87 -36.08
CA LYS A 426 -2.93 -0.98 -36.87
C LYS A 426 -2.04 0.21 -36.52
N THR A 427 -0.89 -0.10 -35.96
CA THR A 427 0.12 0.88 -35.53
C THR A 427 1.39 0.64 -36.33
N GLN A 428 2.22 1.67 -36.53
CA GLN A 428 3.55 1.50 -37.14
C GLN A 428 4.51 2.44 -36.43
N ILE A 429 4.80 2.12 -35.17
CA ILE A 429 5.61 2.98 -34.30
C ILE A 429 6.98 2.34 -34.14
N LEU A 430 7.99 3.01 -34.70
CA LEU A 430 9.36 2.53 -34.78
C LEU A 430 10.25 3.28 -33.77
N ASN A 431 10.61 2.63 -32.68
CA ASN A 431 11.48 3.21 -31.66
C ASN A 431 12.34 2.11 -31.00
N PRO A 432 13.62 2.37 -30.64
CA PRO A 432 14.41 1.44 -29.83
C PRO A 432 13.82 1.16 -28.44
N ILE A 433 13.01 2.08 -27.90
CA ILE A 433 12.32 1.95 -26.62
C ILE A 433 10.82 2.12 -26.85
N LEU A 434 10.00 1.21 -26.34
CA LEU A 434 8.55 1.32 -26.36
C LEU A 434 8.01 1.33 -24.93
N SER A 435 7.25 2.37 -24.61
CA SER A 435 6.47 2.50 -23.38
C SER A 435 4.99 2.65 -23.73
N PHE A 436 4.13 1.88 -23.07
CA PHE A 436 2.70 1.90 -23.29
C PHE A 436 2.00 2.54 -22.10
N MET A 437 1.06 3.42 -22.39
CA MET A 437 0.23 4.07 -21.38
C MET A 437 -1.22 4.05 -21.82
N PHE A 438 -2.10 3.77 -20.89
CA PHE A 438 -3.55 3.90 -21.08
C PHE A 438 -4.10 4.87 -20.04
N THR A 439 -4.87 5.85 -20.49
CA THR A 439 -5.55 6.83 -19.64
C THR A 439 -7.01 6.96 -20.02
N THR A 440 -7.88 7.06 -19.03
CA THR A 440 -9.32 7.31 -19.21
C THR A 440 -9.80 8.12 -18.01
N ASP A 441 -10.97 8.74 -18.13
CA ASP A 441 -11.70 9.31 -17.00
C ASP A 441 -13.02 8.56 -16.73
N ASP A 442 -13.40 7.66 -17.62
CA ASP A 442 -14.64 6.91 -17.58
C ASP A 442 -14.44 5.55 -16.88
N PRO A 443 -15.42 5.08 -16.09
CA PRO A 443 -15.27 3.86 -15.29
C PRO A 443 -15.12 2.62 -16.16
N ILE A 444 -14.10 1.81 -15.87
CA ILE A 444 -13.81 0.58 -16.62
C ILE A 444 -13.37 -0.56 -15.70
N ILE A 445 -13.47 -1.78 -16.24
CA ILE A 445 -12.72 -2.95 -15.80
C ILE A 445 -11.69 -3.22 -16.90
N PHE A 446 -10.40 -3.10 -16.57
CA PHE A 446 -9.32 -3.38 -17.50
C PHE A 446 -9.15 -4.90 -17.64
N LYS A 447 -9.21 -5.43 -18.86
CA LYS A 447 -9.02 -6.87 -19.12
C LYS A 447 -7.60 -7.14 -19.57
N TYR A 448 -7.22 -6.61 -20.73
CA TYR A 448 -5.85 -6.67 -21.19
C TYR A 448 -5.58 -5.66 -22.31
N ALA A 449 -4.30 -5.38 -22.52
CA ALA A 449 -3.82 -4.75 -23.74
C ALA A 449 -2.68 -5.57 -24.34
N GLN A 450 -2.69 -5.81 -25.64
CA GLN A 450 -1.66 -6.59 -26.32
C GLN A 450 -1.02 -5.78 -27.45
N PHE A 451 0.30 -5.85 -27.55
CA PHE A 451 1.09 -5.17 -28.55
C PHE A 451 1.90 -6.19 -29.34
N ASP A 452 1.64 -6.30 -30.63
CA ASP A 452 2.45 -7.14 -31.52
C ASP A 452 3.64 -6.31 -32.00
N ILE A 453 4.83 -6.71 -31.56
CA ILE A 453 6.07 -6.00 -31.82
C ILE A 453 6.89 -6.79 -32.83
N VAL A 454 7.18 -6.17 -33.97
CA VAL A 454 8.01 -6.77 -35.02
C VAL A 454 9.43 -6.26 -34.87
N MET A 455 10.36 -7.19 -34.61
CA MET A 455 11.79 -6.91 -34.69
C MET A 455 12.31 -7.29 -36.07
N GLN A 456 12.94 -6.34 -36.76
CA GLN A 456 13.69 -6.63 -37.98
C GLN A 456 15.16 -6.82 -37.62
N ARG A 457 15.66 -8.06 -37.73
CA ARG A 457 17.10 -8.33 -37.67
C ARG A 457 17.64 -8.42 -39.09
N GLU A 458 18.69 -7.66 -39.38
CA GLU A 458 19.47 -7.86 -40.60
C GLU A 458 20.44 -9.02 -40.36
N SER A 459 20.30 -10.13 -41.08
CA SER A 459 21.29 -11.20 -41.05
C SER A 459 22.39 -10.90 -42.07
N ILE A 460 23.64 -10.86 -41.60
CA ILE A 460 24.81 -10.81 -42.47
C ILE A 460 25.29 -12.25 -42.65
N VAL A 461 25.05 -12.83 -43.82
CA VAL A 461 25.63 -14.14 -44.18
C VAL A 461 26.90 -13.88 -44.97
N SER A 462 28.04 -14.37 -44.49
CA SER A 462 29.28 -14.31 -45.27
C SER A 462 29.13 -15.19 -46.52
N ALA A 463 29.23 -14.58 -47.69
CA ALA A 463 29.30 -15.31 -48.94
C ALA A 463 30.59 -16.13 -48.96
N GLY A 464 30.49 -17.41 -48.61
CA GLY A 464 31.53 -18.39 -48.88
C GLY A 464 31.79 -18.39 -50.38
N SER A 465 33.03 -18.09 -50.75
CA SER A 465 33.52 -18.01 -52.11
C SER A 465 33.15 -19.25 -52.92
N SER A 466 32.40 -19.03 -54.00
CA SER A 466 32.33 -19.97 -55.12
C SER A 466 33.71 -20.03 -55.79
N SER A 467 34.51 -21.04 -55.46
CA SER A 467 35.64 -21.46 -56.28
C SER A 467 35.36 -22.83 -56.87
N SER A 468 35.34 -22.84 -58.19
CA SER A 468 35.24 -23.96 -59.12
C SER A 468 36.13 -25.17 -58.81
N GLY A 469 35.58 -26.36 -59.06
CA GLY A 469 36.25 -27.41 -59.85
C GLY A 469 37.37 -28.22 -59.17
N GLY A 470 37.06 -29.46 -58.80
CA GLY A 470 38.09 -30.47 -58.50
C GLY A 470 37.52 -31.84 -58.11
N LYS A 471 37.35 -32.74 -59.08
CA LYS A 471 37.06 -34.16 -58.84
C LYS A 471 38.21 -34.81 -58.06
N ARG A 472 37.91 -35.54 -56.97
CA ARG A 472 38.57 -36.83 -56.67
C ARG A 472 37.76 -37.66 -55.66
N ARG A 473 37.55 -38.94 -56.02
CA ARG A 473 37.03 -40.05 -55.22
C ARG A 473 37.99 -40.40 -54.07
N GLY A 474 37.47 -40.91 -52.96
CA GLY A 474 38.23 -41.83 -52.09
C GLY A 474 37.83 -41.88 -50.61
N LEU A 475 37.06 -42.92 -50.26
CA LEU A 475 37.05 -43.73 -49.04
C LEU A 475 37.08 -43.13 -47.60
N ALA A 476 36.11 -43.65 -46.82
CA ALA A 476 36.23 -44.28 -45.50
C ALA A 476 36.25 -43.44 -44.19
N ASN A 477 35.22 -43.71 -43.38
CA ASN A 477 35.20 -43.87 -41.92
C ASN A 477 36.04 -42.94 -41.03
N ALA A 478 35.38 -42.01 -40.34
CA ALA A 478 35.69 -41.72 -38.93
C ALA A 478 34.55 -40.97 -38.21
N ARG A 479 33.89 -41.70 -37.30
CA ARG A 479 33.41 -41.30 -35.96
C ARG A 479 32.72 -39.93 -35.78
N LYS A 480 31.42 -40.02 -35.46
CA LYS A 480 30.68 -39.10 -34.58
C LYS A 480 31.55 -38.69 -33.38
N ARG A 481 31.77 -37.38 -33.20
CA ARG A 481 32.06 -36.78 -31.89
C ARG A 481 31.11 -35.61 -31.66
N LYS A 482 30.35 -35.71 -30.56
CA LYS A 482 29.69 -34.59 -29.90
C LYS A 482 30.75 -33.53 -29.57
N ALA A 483 30.47 -32.26 -29.84
CA ALA A 483 31.22 -31.15 -29.27
C ALA A 483 30.26 -30.32 -28.41
N THR A 484 30.62 -30.27 -27.15
CA THR A 484 30.03 -29.57 -26.01
C THR A 484 30.41 -28.08 -26.01
N HIS A 485 29.66 -27.32 -25.22
CA HIS A 485 29.51 -25.87 -25.13
C HIS A 485 30.76 -25.07 -24.64
N ASP A 486 32.00 -25.54 -24.78
CA ASP A 486 33.16 -24.89 -24.13
C ASP A 486 34.31 -24.57 -25.10
N ASP A 487 34.07 -23.72 -26.10
CA ASP A 487 35.12 -23.29 -27.06
C ASP A 487 35.36 -21.76 -27.05
N PHE A 488 34.95 -21.06 -25.99
CA PHE A 488 35.13 -19.59 -25.87
C PHE A 488 36.33 -19.13 -25.02
N LEU A 489 37.15 -20.05 -24.49
CA LEU A 489 38.21 -19.71 -23.53
C LEU A 489 39.62 -20.26 -23.84
N LYS A 490 39.90 -20.69 -25.07
CA LYS A 490 41.26 -21.06 -25.47
C LYS A 490 42.03 -19.87 -26.04
N GLY A 491 42.51 -19.02 -25.14
CA GLY A 491 43.35 -17.87 -25.50
C GLY A 491 44.19 -17.28 -24.37
N VAL A 492 44.26 -17.90 -23.18
CA VAL A 492 45.12 -17.42 -22.09
C VAL A 492 46.25 -18.42 -21.91
N GLY A 493 47.40 -18.10 -22.52
CA GLY A 493 48.64 -18.82 -22.34
C GLY A 493 49.10 -18.74 -20.88
N SER A 494 49.51 -19.89 -20.35
CA SER A 494 50.17 -20.02 -19.06
C SER A 494 51.69 -19.87 -19.25
N GLY A 495 52.30 -19.10 -18.34
CA GLY A 495 53.74 -18.85 -18.24
C GLY A 495 54.00 -17.35 -18.24
N GLY A 496 54.42 -16.68 -17.17
CA GLY A 496 54.87 -17.09 -15.85
C GLY A 496 55.67 -15.90 -15.29
N GLY A 497 55.34 -15.40 -14.11
CA GLY A 497 56.05 -14.29 -13.46
C GLY A 497 55.18 -13.50 -12.47
N SER A 498 55.38 -13.75 -11.17
CA SER A 498 54.75 -13.05 -10.05
C SER A 498 55.16 -11.57 -10.00
N PRO A 499 54.26 -10.62 -9.64
CA PRO A 499 54.61 -9.22 -9.43
C PRO A 499 54.96 -8.88 -7.97
N TYR A 500 55.20 -9.85 -7.09
CA TYR A 500 55.63 -9.59 -5.72
C TYR A 500 57.09 -10.04 -5.51
N SER A 501 57.97 -9.10 -5.77
CA SER A 501 59.07 -8.75 -4.87
C SER A 501 58.66 -7.52 -4.07
#